data_AF-A0A0B1TUT1-F1
#
_entry.id   AF-A0A0B1TUT1-F1
#
_cell.length_a   1.000
_cell.length_b   1.000
_cell.length_c   1.000
_cell.angle_alpha   90.00
_cell.angle_beta   90.00
_cell.angle_gamma   90.00
#
_symmetry.space_group_name_H-M   'P 1'
#
loop_
_entity.id
_entity.type
_entity.pdbx_description
1 polymer ?
#
loop_
_entity_poly.entity_id
_entity_poly.type
_entity_poly.pdbx_seq_one_letter_code
_entity_poly.pdbx_strand_id
1 'polypeptide(L)'
;MIKDCFNDKYRVNALNLMKKLEITEHEYSALLALALWAVPLKDSTETIERVSAEARVKIYNDLHILYKMNGSENYSVRFGELVMLSSVFQLCMCKFREDIEIFNLFDLFEGDKFIYDIAKR
;
A
#
# COMPACT_ATOMS: atom_id res chain seq x y z
N MET A 1 20.01 19.47 14.69
CA MET A 1 18.62 19.97 14.66
C MET A 1 17.85 19.49 13.43
N ILE A 2 18.02 20.05 12.21
CA ILE A 2 17.28 19.55 11.03
C ILE A 2 17.60 18.08 10.69
N LYS A 3 18.88 17.68 10.77
CA LYS A 3 19.30 16.28 10.57
C LYS A 3 18.70 15.30 11.58
N ASP A 4 18.34 15.77 12.77
CA ASP A 4 17.72 14.95 13.82
C ASP A 4 16.19 14.85 13.63
N CYS A 5 15.56 15.86 13.03
CA CYS A 5 14.15 15.81 12.60
C CYS A 5 13.92 14.78 11.48
N PHE A 6 14.93 14.51 10.65
CA PHE A 6 14.89 13.44 9.65
C PHE A 6 15.41 12.10 10.18
N ASN A 7 15.72 11.98 11.48
CA ASN A 7 16.27 10.75 12.02
C ASN A 7 15.18 9.67 12.08
N ASP A 8 15.23 8.81 11.07
CA ASP A 8 14.13 7.99 10.63
C ASP A 8 13.98 6.65 11.39
N LYS A 9 14.28 6.67 12.70
CA LYS A 9 14.26 5.45 13.53
C LYS A 9 12.88 4.85 13.70
N TYR A 10 11.82 5.62 13.43
CA TYR A 10 10.43 5.22 13.69
C TYR A 10 9.56 5.13 12.44
N ARG A 11 10.03 5.49 11.23
CA ARG A 11 9.21 5.18 10.05
C ARG A 11 9.24 3.70 9.78
N VAL A 12 8.06 3.20 9.45
CA VAL A 12 7.90 1.82 9.03
C VAL A 12 8.65 1.63 7.73
N ASN A 13 9.66 0.77 7.76
CA ASN A 13 10.46 0.45 6.59
C ASN A 13 9.81 -0.73 5.85
N ALA A 14 8.91 -0.39 4.92
CA ALA A 14 8.21 -1.36 4.09
C ALA A 14 9.17 -2.25 3.28
N LEU A 15 10.30 -1.71 2.80
CA LEU A 15 11.32 -2.47 2.07
C LEU A 15 11.96 -3.56 2.95
N ASN A 16 12.28 -3.25 4.20
CA ASN A 16 12.83 -4.21 5.14
C ASN A 16 11.82 -5.30 5.49
N LEU A 17 10.53 -4.94 5.63
CA LEU A 17 9.48 -5.93 5.88
C LEU A 17 9.28 -6.85 4.67
N MET A 18 9.24 -6.30 3.45
CA MET A 18 9.18 -7.09 2.22
C MET A 18 10.36 -8.04 2.07
N LYS A 19 11.58 -7.60 2.41
CA LYS A 19 12.77 -8.45 2.40
C LYS A 19 12.68 -9.56 3.44
N LYS A 20 12.24 -9.27 4.66
CA LYS A 20 12.08 -10.28 5.73
C LYS A 20 11.02 -11.32 5.40
N LEU A 21 9.93 -10.89 4.76
CA LEU A 21 8.87 -11.78 4.31
C LEU A 21 9.22 -12.45 2.98
N GLU A 22 10.33 -12.14 2.33
CA GLU A 22 10.67 -12.71 1.02
C GLU A 22 9.50 -12.61 0.03
N ILE A 23 8.91 -11.41 -0.08
CA ILE A 23 7.76 -11.18 -0.96
C ILE A 23 8.12 -11.52 -2.41
N THR A 24 7.30 -12.36 -3.03
CA THR A 24 7.43 -12.74 -4.44
C THR A 24 6.86 -11.68 -5.37
N GLU A 25 7.22 -11.74 -6.66
CA GLU A 25 6.69 -10.83 -7.69
C GLU A 25 5.16 -10.92 -7.84
N HIS A 26 4.61 -12.13 -7.69
CA HIS A 26 3.17 -12.38 -7.75
C HIS A 26 2.45 -11.78 -6.55
N GLU A 27 2.98 -11.97 -5.35
CA GLU A 27 2.45 -11.36 -4.12
C GLU A 27 2.55 -9.84 -4.15
N TYR A 28 3.66 -9.30 -4.64
CA TYR A 28 3.84 -7.86 -4.80
C TYR A 28 2.83 -7.28 -5.80
N SER A 29 2.63 -7.94 -6.94
CA SER A 29 1.62 -7.53 -7.94
C SER A 29 0.21 -7.57 -7.37
N ALA A 30 -0.11 -8.60 -6.57
CA ALA A 30 -1.40 -8.68 -5.89
C ALA A 30 -1.58 -7.57 -4.85
N LEU A 31 -0.54 -7.20 -4.10
CA LEU A 31 -0.58 -6.06 -3.18
C LEU A 31 -0.86 -4.74 -3.91
N LEU A 32 -0.22 -4.50 -5.05
CA LEU A 32 -0.47 -3.31 -5.87
C LEU A 32 -1.93 -3.28 -6.36
N ALA A 33 -2.44 -4.43 -6.85
CA ALA A 33 -3.83 -4.54 -7.28
C ALA A 33 -4.82 -4.32 -6.13
N LEU A 34 -4.54 -4.86 -4.94
CA LEU A 34 -5.37 -4.66 -3.74
C LEU A 34 -5.33 -3.21 -3.24
N ALA A 35 -4.22 -2.50 -3.43
CA ALA A 35 -4.09 -1.09 -3.10
C ALA A 35 -4.87 -0.21 -4.10
N LEU A 36 -4.87 -0.57 -5.39
CA LEU A 36 -5.65 0.10 -6.43
C LEU A 36 -7.16 -0.01 -6.16
N TRP A 37 -7.63 -1.22 -5.83
CA TRP A 37 -9.04 -1.49 -5.50
C TRP A 37 -9.31 -1.34 -3.99
N ALA A 38 -8.74 -0.34 -3.34
CA ALA A 38 -9.03 -0.05 -1.93
C ALA A 38 -10.49 0.39 -1.76
N VAL A 39 -11.17 -0.08 -0.72
CA VAL A 39 -12.58 0.27 -0.39
C VAL A 39 -12.65 0.53 1.12
N PRO A 40 -13.42 1.54 1.58
CA PRO A 40 -14.17 2.52 0.80
C PRO A 40 -13.29 3.65 0.23
N LEU A 41 -13.64 4.12 -0.97
CA LEU A 41 -13.08 5.36 -1.52
C LEU A 41 -13.96 6.52 -1.10
N LYS A 42 -13.36 7.68 -0.85
CA LYS A 42 -14.15 8.89 -0.59
C LYS A 42 -14.97 9.22 -1.85
N ASP A 43 -16.24 9.53 -1.67
CA ASP A 43 -17.18 9.89 -2.75
C ASP A 43 -17.38 8.78 -3.82
N SER A 44 -17.17 7.50 -3.48
CA SER A 44 -17.49 6.40 -4.40
C SER A 44 -18.99 6.23 -4.63
N THR A 45 -19.35 5.86 -5.86
CA THR A 45 -20.71 5.39 -6.18
C THR A 45 -20.86 3.92 -5.76
N GLU A 46 -22.10 3.48 -5.51
CA GLU A 46 -22.42 2.07 -5.23
C GLU A 46 -21.87 1.13 -6.33
N THR A 47 -21.86 1.59 -7.59
CA THR A 47 -21.29 0.82 -8.70
C THR A 47 -19.78 0.62 -8.53
N ILE A 48 -19.04 1.67 -8.16
CA ILE A 48 -17.60 1.61 -7.94
C ILE A 48 -17.29 0.69 -6.75
N GLU A 49 -18.05 0.79 -5.66
CA GLU A 49 -17.88 -0.05 -4.48
C GLU A 49 -18.11 -1.52 -4.81
N ARG A 50 -19.19 -1.83 -5.54
CA ARG A 50 -19.49 -3.19 -5.99
C ARG A 50 -18.38 -3.76 -6.88
N VAL A 51 -17.95 -3.01 -7.91
CA VAL A 51 -16.89 -3.46 -8.83
C VAL A 51 -15.57 -3.64 -8.09
N SER A 52 -15.24 -2.75 -7.16
CA SER A 52 -14.02 -2.85 -6.36
C SER A 52 -14.06 -4.06 -5.44
N ALA A 53 -15.20 -4.34 -4.79
CA ALA A 53 -15.38 -5.54 -3.97
C ALA A 53 -15.23 -6.82 -4.80
N GLU A 54 -15.86 -6.90 -5.98
CA GLU A 54 -15.74 -8.02 -6.91
C GLU A 54 -14.29 -8.23 -7.37
N ALA A 55 -13.56 -7.16 -7.69
CA ALA A 55 -12.16 -7.21 -8.08
C ALA A 55 -11.27 -7.74 -6.94
N ARG A 56 -11.45 -7.25 -5.71
CA ARG A 56 -10.71 -7.74 -4.53
C ARG A 56 -10.94 -9.23 -4.29
N VAL A 57 -12.18 -9.69 -4.40
CA VAL A 57 -12.52 -11.12 -4.24
C VAL A 57 -11.77 -11.96 -5.26
N LYS A 58 -11.70 -11.52 -6.52
CA LYS A 58 -10.91 -12.21 -7.56
C LYS A 58 -9.43 -12.28 -7.20
N ILE A 59 -8.83 -11.17 -6.79
CA ILE A 59 -7.41 -11.14 -6.41
C ILE A 59 -7.12 -12.08 -5.24
N TYR A 60 -7.98 -12.11 -4.21
CA TYR A 60 -7.82 -13.03 -3.09
C TYR A 60 -7.99 -14.50 -3.49
N ASN A 61 -8.92 -14.80 -4.41
CA ASN A 61 -9.07 -16.14 -4.96
C ASN A 61 -7.86 -16.57 -5.79
N ASP A 62 -7.28 -15.67 -6.59
CA ASP A 62 -6.09 -15.96 -7.39
C ASP A 62 -4.88 -16.26 -6.47
N LEU A 63 -4.72 -15.48 -5.39
CA LEU A 63 -3.72 -15.77 -4.36
C LEU A 63 -3.96 -17.13 -3.69
N HIS A 64 -5.22 -17.45 -3.36
CA HIS A 64 -5.57 -18.76 -2.81
C HIS A 64 -5.18 -19.91 -3.76
N ILE A 65 -5.50 -19.78 -5.05
CA ILE A 65 -5.17 -20.77 -6.07
C ILE A 65 -3.65 -20.92 -6.19
N LEU A 66 -2.91 -19.81 -6.24
CA LEU A 66 -1.45 -19.80 -6.30
C LEU A 66 -0.84 -20.60 -5.14
N TYR A 67 -1.26 -20.33 -3.90
CA TYR A 67 -0.73 -21.07 -2.75
C TYR A 67 -1.12 -22.55 -2.74
N LYS A 68 -2.35 -22.87 -3.17
CA LYS A 68 -2.82 -24.25 -3.31
C LYS A 68 -2.00 -25.01 -4.35
N MET A 69 -1.71 -24.40 -5.49
CA MET A 69 -0.89 -24.98 -6.56
C MET A 69 0.55 -25.23 -6.11
N ASN A 70 1.09 -24.36 -5.25
CA ASN A 70 2.44 -24.50 -4.70
C ASN A 70 2.52 -25.55 -3.56
N GLY A 71 1.45 -26.29 -3.28
CA GLY A 71 1.43 -27.34 -2.25
C GLY A 71 1.47 -26.82 -0.82
N SER A 72 1.18 -25.53 -0.60
CA SER A 72 1.14 -24.94 0.75
C SER A 72 -0.20 -25.28 1.41
N GLU A 73 -0.24 -26.35 2.20
CA GLU A 73 -1.47 -26.80 2.90
C GLU A 73 -1.96 -25.79 3.95
N ASN A 74 -1.07 -24.97 4.53
CA ASN A 74 -1.41 -23.94 5.51
C ASN A 74 -0.88 -22.56 5.12
N TYR A 75 -1.38 -22.01 4.02
CA TYR A 75 -1.03 -20.66 3.53
C TYR A 75 -1.71 -19.52 4.31
N SER A 76 -2.52 -19.84 5.33
CA SER A 76 -3.25 -18.83 6.12
C SER A 76 -2.33 -17.83 6.82
N VAL A 77 -1.20 -18.31 7.35
CA VAL A 77 -0.17 -17.47 7.97
C VAL A 77 0.43 -16.52 6.94
N ARG A 78 0.83 -17.05 5.79
CA ARG A 78 1.41 -16.25 4.69
C ARG A 78 0.45 -15.18 4.19
N PHE A 79 -0.82 -15.54 4.04
CA PHE A 79 -1.86 -14.61 3.65
C PHE A 79 -2.07 -13.51 4.69
N GLY A 80 -2.03 -13.87 5.99
CA GLY A 80 -2.07 -12.89 7.09
C GLY A 80 -0.90 -11.91 7.05
N GLU A 81 0.32 -12.40 6.84
CA GLU A 81 1.52 -11.57 6.68
C GLU A 81 1.40 -10.62 5.49
N LEU A 82 0.87 -11.11 4.36
CA LEU A 82 0.64 -10.31 3.16
C LEU A 82 -0.38 -9.19 3.40
N VAL A 83 -1.50 -9.49 4.07
CA VAL A 83 -2.53 -8.49 4.40
C VAL A 83 -1.99 -7.46 5.41
N MET A 84 -1.17 -7.88 6.38
CA MET A 84 -0.50 -6.96 7.30
C MET A 84 0.46 -6.01 6.57
N LEU A 85 1.19 -6.50 5.57
CA LEU A 85 2.04 -5.66 4.73
C LEU A 85 1.24 -4.64 3.92
N SER A 86 0.03 -4.98 3.47
CA SER A 86 -0.88 -4.02 2.82
C SER A 86 -1.22 -2.83 3.73
N SER A 87 -1.50 -3.09 5.02
CA SER A 87 -1.72 -2.02 6.01
C SER A 87 -0.47 -1.15 6.23
N VAL A 88 0.73 -1.75 6.16
CA VAL A 88 1.99 -1.00 6.22
C VAL A 88 2.12 -0.06 5.02
N PHE A 89 1.78 -0.50 3.81
CA PHE A 89 1.79 0.38 2.63
C PHE A 89 0.82 1.55 2.78
N GLN A 90 -0.39 1.31 3.29
CA GLN A 90 -1.36 2.37 3.56
C GLN A 90 -0.80 3.43 4.53
N LEU A 91 -0.13 2.99 5.60
CA LEU A 91 0.52 3.90 6.55
C LEU A 91 1.64 4.70 5.89
N CYS A 92 2.49 4.07 5.07
CA CYS A 92 3.55 4.76 4.32
C CYS A 92 2.96 5.83 3.39
N MET A 93 1.83 5.55 2.73
CA MET A 93 1.15 6.51 1.86
C MET A 93 0.56 7.70 2.64
N CYS A 94 -0.03 7.46 3.82
CA CYS A 94 -0.50 8.54 4.70
C CYS A 94 0.66 9.45 5.13
N LYS A 95 1.81 8.87 5.52
CA LYS A 95 3.00 9.64 5.90
C LYS A 95 3.62 10.39 4.73
N PHE A 96 3.62 9.80 3.53
CA PHE A 96 4.07 10.48 2.33
C PHE A 96 3.21 11.72 2.03
N ARG A 97 1.87 11.61 2.16
CA ARG A 97 0.97 12.76 2.00
C ARG A 97 1.22 13.85 3.05
N GLU A 98 1.43 13.47 4.31
CA GLU A 98 1.79 14.42 5.39
C GLU A 98 3.09 15.17 5.06
N ASP A 99 4.13 14.46 4.61
CA ASP A 99 5.40 15.08 4.24
C ASP A 99 5.26 16.05 3.06
N ILE A 100 4.47 15.68 2.05
CA ILE A 100 4.17 16.53 0.89
C ILE A 100 3.53 17.85 1.33
N GLU A 101 2.56 17.82 2.25
CA GLU A 101 1.93 19.04 2.78
C GLU A 101 2.91 19.90 3.57
N ILE A 102 3.79 19.27 4.37
CA ILE A 102 4.87 19.98 5.07
C ILE A 102 5.80 20.67 4.07
N PHE A 103 6.21 19.97 3.02
CA PHE A 103 7.10 20.55 2.00
C PHE A 103 6.47 21.74 1.28
N ASN A 104 5.18 21.67 0.98
CA ASN A 104 4.43 22.76 0.37
C ASN A 104 4.26 23.96 1.34
N LEU A 105 4.06 23.71 2.64
CA LEU A 105 3.98 24.78 3.65
C LEU A 105 5.26 25.60 3.75
N PHE A 106 6.42 24.95 3.61
CA PHE A 106 7.73 25.61 3.68
C PHE A 106 8.24 26.11 2.32
N ASP A 107 7.44 25.99 1.26
CA ASP A 107 7.80 26.35 -0.12
C ASP A 107 9.15 25.75 -0.54
N LEU A 108 9.42 24.51 -0.11
CA LEU A 108 10.73 23.87 -0.27
C LEU A 108 11.03 23.46 -1.71
N PHE A 109 10.01 23.38 -2.57
CA PHE A 109 10.14 22.99 -3.97
C PHE A 109 9.54 24.06 -4.88
N GLU A 110 10.41 24.81 -5.58
CA GLU A 110 10.03 25.65 -6.72
C GLU A 110 9.93 24.75 -7.96
N GLY A 111 8.75 24.19 -8.24
CA GLY A 111 8.60 23.25 -9.34
C GLY A 111 7.19 22.70 -9.57
N ASP A 112 7.10 21.77 -10.52
CA ASP A 112 5.87 21.11 -10.97
C ASP A 112 5.09 20.51 -9.78
N LYS A 113 3.87 21.02 -9.59
CA LYS A 113 2.96 20.63 -8.51
C LYS A 113 2.12 19.41 -8.87
N PHE A 114 2.37 18.75 -10.01
CA PHE A 114 1.60 17.59 -10.47
C PHE A 114 1.41 16.50 -9.40
N ILE A 115 2.47 16.07 -8.73
CA ILE A 115 2.37 15.04 -7.67
C ILE A 115 1.63 15.56 -6.44
N TYR A 116 1.82 16.85 -6.09
CA TYR A 116 1.09 17.51 -5.01
C TYR A 116 -0.43 17.56 -5.34
N ASP A 117 -0.79 17.95 -6.57
CA ASP A 117 -2.17 18.04 -7.04
C ASP A 117 -2.88 16.68 -7.08
N ILE A 118 -2.12 15.61 -7.34
CA ILE A 118 -2.62 14.22 -7.24
C ILE A 118 -2.78 13.82 -5.76
N ALA A 119 -1.78 14.09 -4.92
CA ALA A 119 -1.76 13.64 -3.52
C ALA A 119 -2.75 14.39 -2.61
N LYS A 120 -3.16 15.61 -3.00
CA LYS A 120 -4.09 16.46 -2.26
C LYS A 120 -5.56 16.02 -2.36
N ARG A 121 -5.93 15.28 -3.41
CA ARG A 121 -7.30 14.79 -3.62
C ARG A 121 -7.62 13.60 -2.71
#